data_AF-A0A958G7L4-F1
#
_entry.id   AF-A0A958G7L4-F1
#
_cell.length_a   1.000
_cell.length_b   1.000
_cell.length_c   1.000
_cell.angle_alpha   90.00
_cell.angle_beta   90.00
_cell.angle_gamma   90.00
#
_symmetry.space_group_name_H-M   'P 1'
#
loop_
_entity.id
_entity.type
_entity.pdbx_description
1 polymer ?
#
loop_
_entity_poly.entity_id
_entity_poly.type
_entity_poly.pdbx_seq_one_letter_code
_entity_poly.pdbx_strand_id
1 'polypeptide(L)'
;IIDIEGVGAFEAYTNRDALPYRELYGLSDASTVFRGTLRNPGWCQTMDKARELGLFDDAPRQDLAGLTWRKMMLRLTGQPDDGDIYAGIAAYLGLKPHDTVMKRFQWLGLFAARDLPAENNVMDMFCALLQEKLAMAESDLDLIVLHHRFEAAYAGRKERITSTLVDTGRPGGDTAMSRTVSLPAAIAANLILRNEIDLTGVHIPIQAEIYEAVLTELEKTGLKFIEKTLPESRRKH
;
A
#
# COMPACT_ATOMS: atom_id res chain seq x y z
N ILE A 1 4.82 5.38 -12.05
CA ILE A 1 5.94 4.55 -11.53
C ILE A 1 6.92 5.49 -10.83
N ILE A 2 7.37 5.12 -9.64
CA ILE A 2 8.43 5.78 -8.88
C ILE A 2 9.57 4.78 -8.76
N ASP A 3 10.76 5.16 -9.21
CA ASP A 3 11.98 4.36 -9.07
C ASP A 3 12.80 4.90 -7.90
N ILE A 4 13.07 4.05 -6.91
CA ILE A 4 13.81 4.40 -5.70
C ILE A 4 15.17 3.72 -5.80
N GLU A 5 16.21 4.55 -5.90
CA GLU A 5 17.58 4.10 -6.08
C GLU A 5 18.01 3.09 -5.01
N GLY A 6 18.49 1.92 -5.46
CA GLY A 6 18.92 0.84 -4.56
C GLY A 6 17.80 0.01 -3.94
N VAL A 7 16.53 0.31 -4.26
CA VAL A 7 15.35 -0.41 -3.73
C VAL A 7 14.54 -1.05 -4.86
N GLY A 8 14.16 -0.26 -5.88
CA GLY A 8 13.43 -0.75 -7.05
C GLY A 8 12.31 0.18 -7.52
N ALA A 9 11.57 -0.31 -8.51
CA ALA A 9 10.48 0.41 -9.17
C ALA A 9 9.11 0.03 -8.61
N PHE A 10 8.32 1.04 -8.26
CA PHE A 10 7.00 0.89 -7.66
C PHE A 10 5.92 1.65 -8.44
N GLU A 11 4.71 1.11 -8.43
CA GLU A 11 3.50 1.89 -8.72
C GLU A 11 3.15 2.76 -7.50
N ALA A 12 2.68 3.97 -7.76
CA ALA A 12 2.26 4.90 -6.71
C ALA A 12 0.90 5.47 -7.07
N TYR A 13 -0.01 5.47 -6.11
CA TYR A 13 -1.32 6.12 -6.22
C TYR A 13 -1.59 6.95 -4.97
N THR A 14 -2.41 7.99 -5.11
CA THR A 14 -2.73 8.95 -4.04
C THR A 14 -3.48 8.28 -2.88
N ASN A 15 -3.13 8.66 -1.66
CA ASN A 15 -3.84 8.26 -0.45
C ASN A 15 -4.68 9.41 0.08
N ARG A 16 -6.01 9.26 0.01
CA ARG A 16 -6.98 10.22 0.58
C ARG A 16 -6.67 11.67 0.12
N ASP A 17 -7.05 12.64 0.95
CA ASP A 17 -6.78 14.05 0.74
C ASP A 17 -5.40 14.43 1.31
N ALA A 18 -4.55 14.99 0.44
CA ALA A 18 -3.22 15.48 0.80
C ALA A 18 -3.20 17.00 1.07
N LEU A 19 -4.28 17.73 0.79
CA LEU A 19 -4.36 19.18 0.96
C LEU A 19 -4.11 19.65 2.41
N PRO A 20 -4.61 18.97 3.46
CA PRO A 20 -4.35 19.40 4.83
C PRO A 20 -2.87 19.45 5.21
N TYR A 21 -2.02 18.65 4.54
CA TYR A 21 -0.59 18.60 4.81
C TYR A 21 0.14 19.88 4.38
N ARG A 22 -0.43 20.66 3.45
CA ARG A 22 0.17 21.93 3.03
C ARG A 22 0.24 22.92 4.20
N GLU A 23 -0.85 23.02 4.95
CA GLU A 23 -0.93 23.90 6.12
C GLU A 23 -0.20 23.27 7.31
N LEU A 24 -0.42 21.97 7.54
CA LEU A 24 0.15 21.25 8.68
C LEU A 24 1.69 21.29 8.73
N TYR A 25 2.34 21.24 7.57
CA TYR A 25 3.80 21.27 7.45
C TYR A 25 4.37 22.64 7.07
N GLY A 26 3.54 23.70 7.08
CA GLY A 26 4.00 25.05 6.73
C GLY A 26 4.48 25.18 5.27
N LEU A 27 3.96 24.35 4.36
CA LEU A 27 4.34 24.29 2.96
C LEU A 27 3.45 25.20 2.09
N SER A 28 3.12 26.41 2.55
CA SER A 28 2.20 27.32 1.86
C SER A 28 2.61 27.64 0.42
N ASP A 29 3.91 27.65 0.14
CA ASP A 29 4.50 27.96 -1.17
C ASP A 29 4.60 26.72 -2.08
N ALA A 30 4.28 25.52 -1.58
CA ALA A 30 4.33 24.31 -2.37
C ALA A 30 3.18 24.28 -3.38
N SER A 31 3.54 24.25 -4.67
CA SER A 31 2.59 24.08 -5.78
C SER A 31 2.07 22.65 -5.90
N THR A 32 2.76 21.67 -5.31
CA THR A 32 2.39 20.26 -5.36
C THR A 32 2.68 19.62 -4.01
N VAL A 33 1.63 19.03 -3.42
CA VAL A 33 1.74 18.19 -2.22
C VAL A 33 1.10 16.86 -2.56
N PHE A 34 1.87 15.78 -2.48
CA PHE A 34 1.43 14.44 -2.81
C PHE A 34 1.76 13.48 -1.67
N ARG A 35 0.74 12.73 -1.25
CA ARG A 35 0.90 11.59 -0.35
C ARG A 35 0.27 10.37 -1.01
N GLY A 36 1.00 9.26 -1.03
CA GLY A 36 0.56 8.07 -1.74
C GLY A 36 1.06 6.78 -1.10
N THR A 37 0.57 5.67 -1.65
CA THR A 37 0.99 4.32 -1.31
C THR A 37 1.85 3.75 -2.44
N LEU A 38 2.94 3.07 -2.08
CA LEU A 38 3.76 2.30 -3.01
C LEU A 38 3.27 0.84 -3.11
N ARG A 39 3.26 0.31 -4.33
CA ARG A 39 2.93 -1.10 -4.63
C ARG A 39 3.85 -1.65 -5.73
N ASN A 40 4.00 -2.96 -5.76
CA ASN A 40 4.75 -3.62 -6.82
C ASN A 40 4.02 -3.47 -8.17
N PRO A 41 4.76 -3.39 -9.30
CA PRO A 41 4.16 -3.29 -10.62
C PRO A 41 3.13 -4.39 -10.93
N GLY A 42 2.03 -4.00 -11.59
CA GLY A 42 0.89 -4.86 -11.89
C GLY A 42 -0.18 -4.88 -10.80
N TRP A 43 0.08 -4.34 -9.61
CA TRP A 43 -0.91 -4.26 -8.53
C TRP A 43 -2.11 -3.39 -8.93
N CYS A 44 -1.87 -2.15 -9.36
CA CYS A 44 -2.96 -1.20 -9.62
C CYS A 44 -3.86 -1.69 -10.74
N GLN A 45 -3.26 -2.22 -11.81
CA GLN A 45 -4.00 -2.83 -12.92
C GLN A 45 -4.88 -4.00 -12.46
N THR A 46 -4.34 -4.89 -11.62
CA THR A 46 -5.06 -6.08 -11.15
C THR A 46 -6.22 -5.66 -10.23
N MET A 47 -5.99 -4.73 -9.31
CA MET A 47 -7.02 -4.25 -8.39
C MET A 47 -8.09 -3.42 -9.08
N ASP A 48 -7.76 -2.65 -10.11
CA ASP A 48 -8.77 -1.94 -10.91
C ASP A 48 -9.68 -2.91 -11.66
N LYS A 49 -9.14 -4.01 -12.20
CA LYS A 49 -9.97 -5.07 -12.80
C LYS A 49 -10.79 -5.85 -11.75
N ALA A 50 -10.28 -6.03 -10.54
CA ALA A 50 -11.06 -6.59 -9.44
C ALA A 50 -12.26 -5.69 -9.09
N ARG A 51 -12.08 -4.36 -9.13
CA ARG A 51 -13.17 -3.38 -8.98
C ARG A 51 -14.20 -3.49 -10.11
N GLU A 52 -13.79 -3.60 -11.36
CA GLU A 52 -14.72 -3.78 -12.49
C GLU A 52 -15.55 -5.07 -12.38
N LEU A 53 -14.99 -6.12 -11.77
CA LEU A 53 -15.68 -7.38 -11.48
C LEU A 53 -16.66 -7.29 -10.28
N GLY A 54 -16.70 -6.15 -9.57
CA GLY A 54 -17.52 -5.99 -8.37
C GLY A 54 -16.99 -6.72 -7.14
N LEU A 55 -15.69 -7.06 -7.08
CA LEU A 55 -15.11 -7.81 -5.96
C LEU A 55 -14.97 -7.01 -4.65
N PHE A 56 -15.32 -5.72 -4.67
CA PHE A 56 -15.33 -4.84 -3.50
C PHE A 56 -16.74 -4.43 -3.09
N ASP A 57 -17.77 -5.13 -3.59
CA ASP A 57 -19.16 -4.91 -3.20
C ASP A 57 -19.44 -5.54 -1.83
N ASP A 58 -19.84 -4.71 -0.87
CA ASP A 58 -20.17 -5.07 0.51
C ASP A 58 -21.67 -5.31 0.74
N ALA A 59 -22.50 -5.19 -0.31
CA ALA A 59 -23.91 -5.49 -0.23
C ALA A 59 -24.16 -6.99 0.01
N PRO A 60 -25.12 -7.37 0.87
CA PRO A 60 -25.47 -8.77 1.08
C PRO A 60 -25.99 -9.46 -0.20
N ARG A 61 -25.51 -10.69 -0.47
CA ARG A 61 -25.80 -11.47 -1.68
C ARG A 61 -26.22 -12.90 -1.36
N GLN A 62 -27.50 -13.09 -1.03
CA GLN A 62 -28.06 -14.42 -0.73
C GLN A 62 -28.09 -15.35 -1.95
N ASP A 63 -28.14 -14.80 -3.16
CA ASP A 63 -28.15 -15.54 -4.42
C ASP A 63 -26.83 -16.27 -4.72
N LEU A 64 -25.77 -15.97 -3.96
CA LEU A 64 -24.45 -16.58 -4.08
C LEU A 64 -24.23 -17.76 -3.12
N ALA A 65 -25.13 -17.98 -2.17
CA ALA A 65 -25.00 -19.05 -1.18
C ALA A 65 -24.93 -20.43 -1.84
N GLY A 66 -23.94 -21.24 -1.43
CA GLY A 66 -23.73 -22.59 -1.95
C GLY A 66 -23.17 -22.66 -3.38
N LEU A 67 -22.74 -21.54 -3.95
CA LEU A 67 -22.05 -21.52 -5.24
C LEU A 67 -20.54 -21.76 -5.09
N THR A 68 -19.90 -21.97 -6.24
CA THR A 68 -18.45 -21.97 -6.38
C THR A 68 -17.94 -20.61 -6.88
N TRP A 69 -16.65 -20.33 -6.67
CA TRP A 69 -15.96 -19.16 -7.24
C TRP A 69 -16.24 -18.98 -8.74
N ARG A 70 -16.08 -20.05 -9.53
CA ARG A 70 -16.39 -20.04 -10.96
C ARG A 70 -17.81 -19.54 -11.27
N LYS A 71 -18.82 -20.07 -10.57
CA LYS A 71 -20.22 -19.67 -10.78
C LYS A 71 -20.47 -18.24 -10.35
N MET A 72 -19.90 -17.81 -9.23
CA MET A 72 -20.00 -16.42 -8.79
C MET A 72 -19.43 -15.47 -9.84
N MET A 73 -18.23 -15.74 -10.36
CA MET A 73 -17.60 -14.88 -11.36
C MET A 73 -18.43 -14.77 -12.66
N LEU A 74 -19.00 -15.89 -13.13
CA LEU A 74 -19.91 -15.87 -14.28
C LEU A 74 -21.15 -15.02 -14.01
N ARG A 75 -21.78 -15.17 -12.84
CA ARG A 75 -22.96 -14.38 -12.46
C ARG A 75 -22.67 -12.90 -12.33
N LEU A 76 -21.55 -12.52 -11.70
CA LEU A 76 -21.13 -11.12 -11.57
C LEU A 76 -20.89 -10.45 -12.93
N THR A 77 -20.60 -11.24 -13.97
CA THR A 77 -20.34 -10.76 -15.34
C THR A 77 -21.49 -11.05 -16.31
N GLY A 78 -22.66 -11.46 -15.79
CA GLY A 78 -23.87 -11.71 -16.59
C GLY A 78 -23.77 -12.91 -17.53
N GLN A 79 -22.85 -13.84 -17.27
CA GLN A 79 -22.63 -15.04 -18.09
C GLN A 79 -23.44 -16.23 -17.57
N PRO A 80 -23.79 -17.22 -18.43
CA PRO A 80 -24.42 -18.46 -18.01
C PRO A 80 -23.53 -19.26 -17.03
N ASP A 81 -24.13 -19.96 -16.06
CA ASP A 81 -23.40 -20.74 -15.04
C ASP A 81 -22.49 -21.83 -15.65
N ASP A 82 -22.81 -22.35 -16.84
CA ASP A 82 -22.05 -23.34 -17.61
C ASP A 82 -21.18 -22.73 -18.73
N GLY A 83 -21.21 -21.41 -18.90
CA GLY A 83 -20.44 -20.69 -19.93
C GLY A 83 -18.93 -20.76 -19.74
N ASP A 84 -18.16 -20.47 -20.79
CA ASP A 84 -16.70 -20.46 -20.71
C ASP A 84 -16.21 -19.32 -19.81
N ILE A 85 -15.64 -19.68 -18.65
CA ILE A 85 -15.14 -18.74 -17.64
C ILE A 85 -14.02 -17.84 -18.18
N TYR A 86 -13.11 -18.35 -19.00
CA TYR A 86 -11.99 -17.55 -19.49
C TYR A 86 -12.46 -16.58 -20.57
N ALA A 87 -13.27 -17.05 -21.52
CA ALA A 87 -13.80 -16.21 -22.58
C ALA A 87 -14.78 -15.15 -22.03
N GLY A 88 -15.68 -15.54 -21.14
CA GLY A 88 -16.71 -14.65 -20.57
C GLY A 88 -16.10 -13.52 -19.74
N ILE A 89 -15.20 -13.85 -18.81
CA ILE A 89 -14.56 -12.84 -17.96
C ILE A 89 -13.61 -11.94 -18.78
N ALA A 90 -12.86 -12.51 -19.73
CA ALA A 90 -11.99 -11.70 -20.59
C ALA A 90 -12.79 -10.72 -21.45
N ALA A 91 -13.91 -11.17 -22.04
CA ALA A 91 -14.79 -10.30 -22.82
C ALA A 91 -15.39 -9.18 -21.96
N TYR A 92 -15.86 -9.50 -20.74
CA TYR A 92 -16.41 -8.50 -19.81
C TYR A 92 -15.38 -7.43 -19.44
N LEU A 93 -14.12 -7.82 -19.20
CA LEU A 93 -13.05 -6.88 -18.83
C LEU A 93 -12.37 -6.17 -20.02
N GLY A 94 -12.76 -6.50 -21.26
CA GLY A 94 -12.08 -6.00 -22.46
C GLY A 94 -10.64 -6.49 -22.59
N LEU A 95 -10.34 -7.70 -22.10
CA LEU A 95 -9.02 -8.32 -22.09
C LEU A 95 -8.95 -9.52 -23.05
N LYS A 96 -7.74 -10.03 -23.27
CA LYS A 96 -7.54 -11.33 -23.93
C LYS A 96 -7.59 -12.45 -22.88
N PRO A 97 -8.08 -13.67 -23.22
CA PRO A 97 -8.11 -14.79 -22.28
C PRO A 97 -6.75 -15.14 -21.65
N HIS A 98 -5.65 -14.83 -22.34
CA HIS A 98 -4.27 -15.08 -21.91
C HIS A 98 -3.55 -13.84 -21.35
N ASP A 99 -4.28 -12.77 -21.06
CA ASP A 99 -3.75 -11.56 -20.42
C ASP A 99 -3.12 -11.87 -19.04
N THR A 100 -2.16 -11.05 -18.61
CA THR A 100 -1.48 -11.25 -17.32
C THR A 100 -2.43 -11.08 -16.13
N VAL A 101 -3.42 -10.19 -16.22
CA VAL A 101 -4.45 -10.04 -15.18
C VAL A 101 -5.30 -11.30 -15.07
N MET A 102 -5.71 -11.87 -16.21
CA MET A 102 -6.46 -13.14 -16.24
C MET A 102 -5.69 -14.28 -15.58
N LYS A 103 -4.37 -14.38 -15.82
CA LYS A 103 -3.50 -15.37 -15.18
C LYS A 103 -3.40 -15.17 -13.65
N ARG A 104 -3.35 -13.92 -13.17
CA ARG A 104 -3.34 -13.62 -11.72
C ARG A 104 -4.65 -14.04 -11.06
N PHE A 105 -5.79 -13.72 -11.68
CA PHE A 105 -7.11 -14.14 -11.18
C PHE A 105 -7.30 -15.66 -11.19
N GLN A 106 -6.81 -16.32 -12.24
CA GLN A 106 -6.77 -17.79 -12.29
C GLN A 106 -5.93 -18.36 -11.14
N TRP A 107 -4.71 -17.86 -10.94
CA TRP A 107 -3.81 -18.31 -9.87
C TRP A 107 -4.41 -18.10 -8.48
N LEU A 108 -5.05 -16.94 -8.26
CA LEU A 108 -5.72 -16.63 -7.00
C LEU A 108 -6.88 -17.61 -6.72
N GLY A 109 -7.46 -18.20 -7.76
CA GLY A 109 -8.52 -19.21 -7.66
C GLY A 109 -9.92 -18.71 -7.99
N LEU A 110 -10.05 -17.48 -8.52
CA LEU A 110 -11.35 -16.90 -8.87
C LEU A 110 -12.12 -17.73 -9.92
N PHE A 111 -11.42 -18.53 -10.74
CA PHE A 111 -12.03 -19.36 -11.78
C PHE A 111 -12.23 -20.82 -11.36
N ALA A 112 -11.91 -21.17 -10.12
CA ALA A 112 -11.98 -22.54 -9.64
C ALA A 112 -13.42 -22.99 -9.35
N ALA A 113 -13.71 -24.26 -9.61
CA ALA A 113 -14.94 -24.92 -9.14
C ALA A 113 -14.80 -25.33 -7.66
N ARG A 114 -14.43 -24.37 -6.81
CA ARG A 114 -14.30 -24.51 -5.36
C ARG A 114 -15.40 -23.70 -4.68
N ASP A 115 -15.96 -24.25 -3.61
CA ASP A 115 -17.00 -23.59 -2.83
C ASP A 115 -16.55 -22.23 -2.30
N LEU A 116 -17.50 -21.29 -2.24
CA LEU A 116 -17.30 -19.99 -1.62
C LEU A 116 -17.17 -20.13 -0.09
N PRO A 117 -16.45 -19.24 0.58
CA PRO A 117 -16.46 -19.16 2.04
C PRO A 117 -17.86 -18.77 2.53
N ALA A 118 -18.15 -19.08 3.80
CA ALA A 118 -19.44 -18.84 4.45
C ALA A 118 -19.64 -17.36 4.85
N GLU A 119 -19.44 -16.45 3.89
CA GLU A 119 -19.62 -15.01 4.04
C GLU A 119 -20.88 -14.54 3.30
N ASN A 120 -21.36 -13.33 3.61
CA ASN A 120 -22.65 -12.84 3.12
C ASN A 120 -22.56 -11.80 1.98
N ASN A 121 -21.37 -11.29 1.65
CA ASN A 121 -21.13 -10.31 0.59
C ASN A 121 -19.87 -10.67 -0.21
N VAL A 122 -19.71 -10.08 -1.40
CA VAL A 122 -18.62 -10.43 -2.33
C VAL A 122 -17.27 -9.97 -1.78
N MET A 123 -17.22 -8.80 -1.15
CA MET A 123 -15.99 -8.25 -0.59
C MET A 123 -15.39 -9.15 0.49
N ASP A 124 -16.20 -9.66 1.41
CA ASP A 124 -15.73 -10.55 2.49
C ASP A 124 -15.32 -11.92 1.95
N MET A 125 -16.05 -12.46 0.96
CA MET A 125 -15.62 -13.67 0.26
C MET A 125 -14.25 -13.47 -0.40
N PHE A 126 -14.06 -12.34 -1.09
CA PHE A 126 -12.79 -11.99 -1.74
C PHE A 126 -11.68 -11.79 -0.71
N CYS A 127 -11.97 -11.12 0.41
CA CYS A 127 -11.04 -10.94 1.52
C CYS A 127 -10.56 -12.28 2.08
N ALA A 128 -11.47 -13.22 2.33
CA ALA A 128 -11.13 -14.56 2.81
C ALA A 128 -10.23 -15.30 1.81
N LEU A 129 -10.50 -15.19 0.51
CA LEU A 129 -9.63 -15.77 -0.52
C LEU A 129 -8.23 -15.14 -0.53
N LEU A 130 -8.14 -13.81 -0.41
CA LEU A 130 -6.87 -13.11 -0.35
C LEU A 130 -6.08 -13.50 0.91
N GLN A 131 -6.73 -13.60 2.07
CA GLN A 131 -6.10 -14.02 3.32
C GLN A 131 -5.55 -15.44 3.23
N GLU A 132 -6.28 -16.36 2.59
CA GLU A 132 -5.78 -17.71 2.36
C GLU A 132 -4.57 -17.74 1.41
N LYS A 133 -4.65 -17.01 0.29
CA LYS A 133 -3.68 -17.13 -0.81
C LYS A 133 -2.45 -16.24 -0.69
N LEU A 134 -2.56 -15.13 0.01
CA LEU A 134 -1.52 -14.10 0.12
C LEU A 134 -0.96 -13.99 1.54
N ALA A 135 -1.24 -14.95 2.41
CA ALA A 135 -0.56 -15.06 3.69
C ALA A 135 0.95 -15.26 3.48
N MET A 136 1.75 -14.57 4.30
CA MET A 136 3.19 -14.79 4.34
C MET A 136 3.47 -16.17 4.93
N ALA A 137 4.36 -16.93 4.29
CA ALA A 137 4.92 -18.13 4.89
C ALA A 137 5.90 -17.77 6.01
N GLU A 138 6.20 -18.72 6.90
CA GLU A 138 7.17 -18.50 8.01
C GLU A 138 8.57 -18.11 7.52
N SER A 139 8.95 -18.51 6.30
CA SER A 139 10.22 -18.16 5.67
C SER A 139 10.22 -16.80 4.98
N ASP A 140 9.06 -16.18 4.80
CA ASP A 140 8.94 -14.93 4.05
C ASP A 140 9.34 -13.74 4.94
N LEU A 141 9.87 -12.71 4.30
CA LEU A 141 10.21 -11.44 4.94
C LEU A 141 9.38 -10.33 4.30
N ASP A 142 8.89 -9.40 5.11
CA ASP A 142 8.24 -8.20 4.61
C ASP A 142 9.25 -7.06 4.37
N LEU A 143 8.81 -6.03 3.66
CA LEU A 143 9.60 -4.87 3.29
C LEU A 143 8.79 -3.61 3.52
N ILE A 144 9.39 -2.65 4.24
CA ILE A 144 8.88 -1.29 4.38
C ILE A 144 9.77 -0.36 3.56
N VAL A 145 9.13 0.43 2.72
CA VAL A 145 9.77 1.53 1.98
C VAL A 145 8.94 2.79 2.21
N LEU A 146 9.55 3.78 2.86
CA LEU A 146 8.98 5.12 3.01
C LEU A 146 9.92 6.11 2.37
N HIS A 147 9.41 6.88 1.41
CA HIS A 147 10.21 7.76 0.58
C HIS A 147 9.57 9.15 0.52
N HIS A 148 10.28 10.15 1.03
CA HIS A 148 9.96 11.55 0.85
C HIS A 148 10.81 12.13 -0.27
N ARG A 149 10.21 12.99 -1.09
CA ARG A 149 10.88 13.73 -2.16
C ARG A 149 10.41 15.19 -2.13
N PHE A 150 11.38 16.10 -2.04
CA PHE A 150 11.16 17.54 -2.04
C PHE A 150 11.88 18.14 -3.24
N GLU A 151 11.16 18.94 -4.03
CA GLU A 151 11.77 19.82 -5.04
C GLU A 151 11.85 21.22 -4.42
N ALA A 152 13.05 21.63 -4.01
CA ALA A 152 13.27 22.90 -3.32
C ALA A 152 13.89 23.93 -4.26
N ALA A 153 13.39 25.16 -4.19
CA ALA A 153 13.91 26.30 -4.94
C ALA A 153 14.41 27.38 -3.96
N TYR A 154 15.65 27.79 -4.16
CA TYR A 154 16.31 28.86 -3.42
C TYR A 154 16.79 29.94 -4.40
N ALA A 155 17.24 31.08 -3.87
CA ALA A 155 17.84 32.13 -4.70
C ALA A 155 19.05 31.59 -5.49
N GLY A 156 18.86 31.37 -6.79
CA GLY A 156 19.90 30.92 -7.72
C GLY A 156 20.17 29.41 -7.75
N ARG A 157 19.49 28.57 -6.96
CA ARG A 157 19.64 27.10 -7.02
C ARG A 157 18.31 26.36 -6.87
N LYS A 158 18.24 25.21 -7.51
CA LYS A 158 17.17 24.23 -7.32
C LYS A 158 17.80 22.88 -7.01
N GLU A 159 17.21 22.17 -6.08
CA GLU A 159 17.69 20.87 -5.65
C GLU A 159 16.54 19.94 -5.35
N ARG A 160 16.82 18.66 -5.51
CA ARG A 160 15.94 17.58 -5.10
C ARG A 160 16.50 16.96 -3.85
N ILE A 161 15.72 16.94 -2.79
CA ILE A 161 16.06 16.29 -1.54
C ILE A 161 15.18 15.06 -1.42
N THR A 162 15.79 13.92 -1.10
CA THR A 162 15.05 12.69 -0.80
C THR A 162 15.41 12.19 0.59
N SER A 163 14.43 11.69 1.34
CA SER A 163 14.62 11.05 2.64
C SER A 163 13.95 9.68 2.59
N THR A 164 14.74 8.61 2.68
CA THR A 164 14.26 7.24 2.43
C THR A 164 14.55 6.31 3.60
N LEU A 165 13.51 5.67 4.13
CA LEU A 165 13.60 4.56 5.07
C LEU A 165 13.31 3.26 4.31
N VAL A 166 14.21 2.29 4.47
CA VAL A 166 14.05 0.92 3.97
C VAL A 166 14.33 -0.03 5.13
N ASP A 167 13.38 -0.89 5.46
CA ASP A 167 13.55 -1.90 6.51
C ASP A 167 12.94 -3.23 6.06
N THR A 168 13.59 -4.32 6.43
CA THR A 168 13.19 -5.70 6.07
C THR A 168 12.96 -6.50 7.33
N GLY A 169 11.96 -7.39 7.30
CA GLY A 169 11.69 -8.33 8.38
C GLY A 169 12.92 -9.14 8.78
N ARG A 170 12.95 -9.59 10.04
CA ARG A 170 14.03 -10.42 10.57
C ARG A 170 13.64 -11.90 10.46
N PRO A 171 14.51 -12.78 9.92
CA PRO A 171 14.22 -14.22 9.89
C PRO A 171 13.92 -14.77 11.29
N GLY A 172 12.75 -15.39 11.45
CA GLY A 172 12.29 -15.92 12.74
C GLY A 172 12.05 -14.87 13.83
N GLY A 173 11.96 -13.58 13.47
CA GLY A 173 11.75 -12.47 14.38
C GLY A 173 10.66 -11.53 13.91
N ASP A 174 10.75 -10.27 14.32
CA ASP A 174 9.76 -9.25 13.99
C ASP A 174 9.78 -8.84 12.51
N THR A 175 8.59 -8.57 11.98
CA THR A 175 8.40 -7.96 10.65
C THR A 175 8.87 -6.51 10.67
N ALA A 176 9.26 -6.00 9.50
CA ALA A 176 9.57 -4.58 9.34
C ALA A 176 8.34 -3.72 9.68
N MET A 177 7.14 -4.16 9.29
CA MET A 177 5.88 -3.50 9.65
C MET A 177 5.68 -3.43 11.16
N SER A 178 5.82 -4.54 11.90
CA SER A 178 5.58 -4.52 13.35
C SER A 178 6.56 -3.59 14.06
N ARG A 179 7.84 -3.62 13.67
CA ARG A 179 8.88 -2.73 14.21
C ARG A 179 8.62 -1.27 13.90
N THR A 180 8.38 -0.93 12.64
CA THR A 180 8.22 0.47 12.20
C THR A 180 6.93 1.12 12.71
N VAL A 181 5.95 0.33 13.16
CA VAL A 181 4.72 0.83 13.82
C VAL A 181 4.87 0.87 15.34
N SER A 182 5.37 -0.21 15.95
CA SER A 182 5.34 -0.38 17.41
C SER A 182 6.46 0.38 18.11
N LEU A 183 7.66 0.44 17.52
CA LEU A 183 8.80 1.11 18.15
C LEU A 183 8.60 2.61 18.33
N PRO A 184 8.09 3.40 17.34
CA PRO A 184 7.81 4.81 17.56
C PRO A 184 6.84 5.05 18.72
N ALA A 185 5.78 4.22 18.83
CA ALA A 185 4.79 4.32 19.90
C ALA A 185 5.39 3.98 21.27
N ALA A 186 6.17 2.89 21.36
CA ALA A 186 6.83 2.47 22.60
C ALA A 186 7.88 3.49 23.07
N ILE A 187 8.66 4.05 22.14
CA ILE A 187 9.64 5.10 22.42
C ILE A 187 8.96 6.35 22.93
N ALA A 188 7.91 6.84 22.24
CA ALA A 188 7.18 8.02 22.67
C ALA A 188 6.59 7.84 24.08
N ALA A 189 5.98 6.69 24.36
CA ALA A 189 5.48 6.37 25.70
C ALA A 189 6.58 6.40 26.76
N ASN A 190 7.76 5.83 26.46
CA ASN A 190 8.90 5.83 27.37
C ASN A 190 9.45 7.25 27.63
N LEU A 191 9.52 8.09 26.59
CA LEU A 191 9.97 9.48 26.71
C LEU A 191 9.01 10.31 27.59
N ILE A 192 7.69 10.12 27.42
CA ILE A 192 6.67 10.74 28.28
C ILE A 192 6.84 10.30 29.74
N LEU A 193 7.00 8.99 30.00
CA LEU A 193 7.20 8.46 31.36
C LEU A 193 8.48 8.97 32.03
N ARG A 194 9.51 9.31 31.24
CA ARG A 194 10.77 9.88 31.70
C ARG A 194 10.73 11.40 31.86
N ASN A 195 9.61 12.05 31.54
CA ASN A 195 9.45 13.51 31.49
C ASN A 195 10.44 14.18 30.50
N GLU A 196 10.77 13.50 29.40
CA GLU A 196 11.58 14.05 28.30
C GLU A 196 10.73 14.67 27.19
N ILE A 197 9.42 14.38 27.19
CA ILE A 197 8.38 15.10 26.45
C ILE A 197 7.38 15.58 27.49
N ASP A 198 7.24 16.90 27.66
CA ASP A 198 6.40 17.50 28.72
C ASP A 198 5.10 18.14 28.19
N LEU A 199 4.91 18.09 26.88
CA LEU A 199 3.72 18.57 26.18
C LEU A 199 2.43 17.97 26.74
N THR A 200 1.47 18.84 27.05
CA THR A 200 0.16 18.46 27.58
C THR A 200 -0.95 18.67 26.53
N GLY A 201 -1.99 17.84 26.59
CA GLY A 201 -3.10 17.86 25.63
C GLY A 201 -2.98 16.79 24.54
N VAL A 202 -3.78 16.94 23.48
CA VAL A 202 -3.81 16.00 22.35
C VAL A 202 -2.93 16.53 21.24
N HIS A 203 -1.83 15.82 20.97
CA HIS A 203 -0.84 16.20 19.96
C HIS A 203 -0.66 15.11 18.90
N ILE A 204 -0.33 15.56 17.70
CA ILE A 204 0.21 14.74 16.62
C ILE A 204 1.72 15.00 16.51
N PRO A 205 2.53 14.08 15.96
CA PRO A 205 4.01 14.17 16.00
C PRO A 205 4.57 15.16 14.96
N ILE A 206 4.15 16.42 15.03
CA ILE A 206 4.62 17.53 14.17
C ILE A 206 5.49 18.53 14.93
N GLN A 207 5.53 18.42 16.26
CA GLN A 207 6.34 19.28 17.13
C GLN A 207 7.73 18.69 17.27
N ALA A 208 8.76 19.55 17.15
CA ALA A 208 10.17 19.15 17.21
C ALA A 208 10.51 18.36 18.47
N GLU A 209 10.01 18.80 19.62
CA GLU A 209 10.18 18.12 20.91
C GLU A 209 9.74 16.65 20.86
N ILE A 210 8.69 16.33 20.09
CA ILE A 210 8.24 14.95 19.90
C ILE A 210 9.12 14.23 18.86
N TYR A 211 9.18 14.76 17.63
CA TYR A 211 9.76 13.98 16.53
C TYR A 211 11.29 13.87 16.64
N GLU A 212 12.01 14.86 17.16
CA GLU A 212 13.47 14.80 17.28
C GLU A 212 13.90 13.76 18.31
N ALA A 213 13.24 13.74 19.47
CA ALA A 213 13.50 12.77 20.52
C ALA A 213 13.17 11.34 20.07
N VAL A 214 12.00 11.16 19.44
CA VAL A 214 11.58 9.85 18.92
C VAL A 214 12.49 9.35 17.80
N LEU A 215 12.87 10.20 16.83
CA LEU A 215 13.78 9.82 15.75
C LEU A 215 15.17 9.45 16.31
N THR A 216 15.68 10.20 17.28
CA THR A 216 16.98 9.91 17.92
C THR A 216 17.02 8.53 18.57
N GLU A 217 15.96 8.15 19.29
CA GLU A 217 15.87 6.80 19.87
C GLU A 217 15.62 5.72 18.81
N LEU A 218 14.84 6.01 17.77
CA LEU A 218 14.59 5.08 16.67
C LEU A 218 15.87 4.72 15.92
N GLU A 219 16.77 5.68 15.69
CA GLU A 219 18.04 5.42 15.02
C GLU A 219 18.89 4.37 15.75
N LYS A 220 18.83 4.32 17.09
CA LYS A 220 19.52 3.31 17.90
C LYS A 220 19.01 1.89 17.66
N THR A 221 17.78 1.76 17.16
CA THR A 221 17.18 0.46 16.76
C THR A 221 17.54 0.06 15.33
N GLY A 222 18.32 0.90 14.62
CA GLY A 222 18.67 0.72 13.21
C GLY A 222 17.61 1.26 12.24
N LEU A 223 16.50 1.82 12.73
CA LEU A 223 15.49 2.50 11.90
C LEU A 223 15.92 3.95 11.68
N LYS A 224 16.41 4.24 10.47
CA LYS A 224 16.85 5.60 10.11
C LYS A 224 16.49 5.93 8.67
N PHE A 225 16.28 7.22 8.41
CA PHE A 225 16.15 7.72 7.06
C PHE A 225 17.52 8.05 6.48
N ILE A 226 17.70 7.73 5.20
CA ILE A 226 18.89 8.13 4.44
C ILE A 226 18.49 9.32 3.57
N GLU A 227 19.15 10.45 3.82
CA GLU A 227 18.95 11.67 3.05
C GLU A 227 19.96 11.81 1.91
N LYS A 228 19.48 12.29 0.77
CA LYS A 228 20.31 12.62 -0.39
C LYS A 228 19.84 13.94 -0.99
N THR A 229 20.79 14.82 -1.32
CA THR A 229 20.55 16.05 -2.07
C THR A 229 21.18 15.92 -3.45
N LEU A 230 20.36 16.10 -4.47
CA LEU A 230 20.76 16.06 -5.86
C LEU A 230 20.55 17.46 -6.47
N PRO A 231 21.57 18.07 -7.10
CA PRO A 231 21.33 19.26 -7.89
C PRO A 231 20.33 18.93 -9.00
N GLU A 232 19.39 19.83 -9.28
CA GLU A 232 18.44 19.59 -10.37
C GLU A 232 19.22 19.53 -11.70
N SER A 233 19.43 18.32 -12.24
CA SER A 233 20.00 18.17 -13.56
C SER A 233 19.00 18.72 -14.58
N ARG A 234 19.44 19.68 -15.40
CA ARG A 234 18.67 20.18 -16.54
C ARG A 234 18.35 18.99 -17.44
N ARG A 235 17.17 18.37 -17.29
CA ARG A 235 16.63 17.43 -18.28
C ARG A 235 16.44 18.23 -19.56
N LYS A 236 17.39 18.10 -20.50
CA LYS A 236 17.16 18.51 -21.88
C LYS A 236 15.98 17.68 -22.39
N HIS A 237 14.96 18.39 -22.85
CA HIS A 237 13.77 17.85 -23.51
C HIS A 237 14.14 16.91 -24.66
#